data_AF-A0A2Z6IDG8-F1
#
_entry.id   AF-A0A2Z6IDG8-F1
#
_cell.length_a   1.000
_cell.length_b   1.000
_cell.length_c   1.000
_cell.angle_alpha   90.00
_cell.angle_beta   90.00
_cell.angle_gamma   90.00
#
_symmetry.space_group_name_H-M   'P 1'
#
loop_
_entity.id
_entity.type
_entity.pdbx_description
1 polymer ?
#
loop_
_entity_poly.entity_id
_entity_poly.type
_entity_poly.pdbx_seq_one_letter_code
_entity_poly.pdbx_strand_id
1 'polypeptide(L)'
;MAQNTPPKRRAFQMQKTRSARTEDKRTDRQRAADRRRHEERAREGFVRRSGPKTPEKRMAPLEPGRVRITNLIVDELTRALGVILKLDGPADVLMKLFFRSNPKLGMRDRGLIAEGIYYALRHYASLRFAMRPVHPDRAPRLAALATLARQHGLDAISPSAIGPEAGPLENVLKVNLEKAPAHVRAELPQWLYDLIEAQYEDSAALYPSMQEGAPLDLRVNLLKASRDEILEELRANGVEAYATPFSPDGLRLPTKPGLTQWAVYKEGKVDVQDEGSQLIARLLTPRRREMVCDFCAGAGGKTLALGALMRSTGSLYAFDVNEKRLAGLTPRMRRAGLSNVHPIAIRGEDDQRVRRLNGKFDRVLIDAPCTGTGTFRRNPDLKWRLSPSELERINAIQKSVLEHASRLVKAGGRLVYATCSVLKRENQDVVEAFLAAHPEWRLVPAKEVFAQQGIVFPEAQWERFGSYFQMLPHVNNTDGFFAAVLERSAPAKREKPAKFERATESEAAEPAEKAEAVEVAQAPETVEPAEAVEKTEAAEAPVEAEKVEVAEKPAKTRKTAAKTTKSTKTAKIAKTSKKKSEAKVEEEAAAESSAAEAEKA
;
A
#
# COMPACT_ATOMS: atom_id res chain seq x y z
N MET A 1 -10.82 2.14 2.24
CA MET A 1 -11.24 0.74 2.12
C MET A 1 -12.46 0.64 1.23
N ALA A 2 -12.28 0.85 -0.07
CA ALA A 2 -13.10 0.23 -1.10
C ALA A 2 -13.30 -1.25 -0.73
N GLN A 3 -14.55 -1.71 -0.68
CA GLN A 3 -14.88 -3.08 -0.35
C GLN A 3 -14.09 -4.01 -1.27
N ASN A 4 -13.09 -4.67 -0.69
CA ASN A 4 -12.19 -5.59 -1.37
C ASN A 4 -12.97 -6.89 -1.62
N THR A 5 -13.94 -6.81 -2.54
CA THR A 5 -14.65 -7.99 -3.01
C THR A 5 -13.59 -8.82 -3.74
N PRO A 6 -13.25 -10.03 -3.26
CA PRO A 6 -12.19 -10.81 -3.89
C PRO A 6 -12.55 -10.99 -5.37
N PRO A 7 -11.61 -10.78 -6.31
CA PRO A 7 -11.89 -11.00 -7.72
C PRO A 7 -12.48 -12.40 -7.86
N LYS A 8 -13.61 -12.52 -8.55
CA LYS A 8 -14.31 -13.80 -8.75
C LYS A 8 -13.25 -14.83 -9.12
N ARG A 9 -13.22 -16.00 -8.46
CA ARG A 9 -12.25 -17.12 -8.67
C ARG A 9 -12.06 -17.54 -10.14
N ARG A 10 -12.81 -16.95 -11.07
CA ARG A 10 -12.82 -17.15 -12.52
C ARG A 10 -12.09 -16.05 -13.32
N ALA A 11 -11.41 -15.07 -12.70
CA ALA A 11 -10.78 -13.95 -13.42
C ALA A 11 -9.79 -14.41 -14.52
N PHE A 12 -9.02 -15.47 -14.24
CA PHE A 12 -8.17 -16.15 -15.21
C PHE A 12 -8.60 -17.61 -15.37
N GLN A 13 -9.91 -17.87 -15.47
CA GLN A 13 -10.41 -19.23 -15.64
C GLN A 13 -9.64 -19.88 -16.79
N MET A 14 -9.00 -21.02 -16.50
CA MET A 14 -8.42 -21.85 -17.56
C MET A 14 -9.49 -21.95 -18.63
N GLN A 15 -9.20 -21.48 -19.86
CA GLN A 15 -9.80 -22.15 -21.00
C GLN A 15 -9.52 -23.61 -20.72
N LYS A 16 -10.57 -24.41 -20.48
CA LYS A 16 -10.42 -25.86 -20.48
C LYS A 16 -9.51 -26.11 -21.67
N THR A 17 -8.33 -26.70 -21.44
CA THR A 17 -7.63 -27.38 -22.53
C THR A 17 -8.76 -28.11 -23.21
N ARG A 18 -9.07 -27.77 -24.47
CA ARG A 18 -10.00 -28.57 -25.27
C ARG A 18 -9.59 -29.98 -24.94
N SER A 19 -10.42 -30.68 -24.17
CA SER A 19 -10.09 -32.02 -23.69
C SER A 19 -9.59 -32.71 -24.94
N ALA A 20 -8.39 -33.32 -24.86
CA ALA A 20 -7.79 -34.07 -25.96
C ALA A 20 -8.94 -34.66 -26.75
N ARG A 21 -9.18 -34.09 -27.94
CA ARG A 21 -10.41 -34.30 -28.70
C ARG A 21 -10.48 -35.80 -28.78
N THR A 22 -11.44 -36.40 -28.07
CA THR A 22 -11.72 -37.82 -28.17
C THR A 22 -11.81 -38.08 -29.66
N GLU A 23 -11.02 -39.06 -30.07
CA GLU A 23 -10.67 -39.44 -31.43
C GLU A 23 -11.62 -38.91 -32.50
N ASP A 24 -11.02 -38.28 -33.51
CA ASP A 24 -11.62 -37.84 -34.76
C ASP A 24 -12.41 -38.99 -35.43
N LYS A 25 -13.66 -39.22 -35.01
CA LYS A 25 -14.59 -40.11 -35.73
C LYS A 25 -15.11 -39.36 -36.96
N ARG A 26 -14.23 -39.23 -37.94
CA ARG A 26 -14.60 -38.85 -39.30
C ARG A 26 -15.67 -39.80 -39.80
N THR A 27 -16.78 -39.26 -40.30
CA THR A 27 -17.83 -40.06 -40.94
C THR A 27 -17.29 -40.71 -42.21
N ASP A 28 -17.88 -41.82 -42.67
CA ASP A 28 -17.42 -42.51 -43.88
C ASP A 28 -17.44 -41.62 -45.12
N ARG A 29 -18.34 -40.62 -45.15
CA ARG A 29 -18.36 -39.56 -46.16
C ARG A 29 -17.11 -38.68 -46.13
N GLN A 30 -16.62 -38.31 -44.95
CA GLN A 30 -15.40 -37.52 -44.79
C GLN A 30 -14.14 -38.33 -45.14
N ARG A 31 -14.13 -39.64 -44.82
CA ARG A 31 -13.05 -40.55 -45.21
C ARG A 31 -13.00 -40.77 -46.72
N ALA A 32 -14.16 -40.87 -47.38
CA ALA A 32 -14.25 -40.96 -48.83
C ALA A 32 -13.82 -39.67 -49.54
N ALA A 33 -14.16 -38.50 -48.99
CA ALA A 33 -13.73 -37.21 -49.53
C ALA A 33 -12.21 -36.98 -49.40
N ASP A 34 -11.63 -37.38 -48.27
CA ASP A 34 -10.17 -37.30 -48.08
C ASP A 34 -9.41 -38.28 -48.98
N ARG A 35 -9.93 -39.50 -49.20
CA ARG A 35 -9.33 -40.45 -50.15
C ARG A 35 -9.29 -39.88 -51.58
N ARG A 36 -10.40 -39.30 -52.06
CA ARG A 36 -10.43 -38.64 -53.37
C ARG A 36 -9.41 -37.50 -53.47
N ARG A 37 -9.35 -36.62 -52.46
CA ARG A 37 -8.35 -35.53 -52.42
C ARG A 37 -6.91 -36.04 -52.38
N HIS A 38 -6.68 -37.20 -51.77
CA HIS A 38 -5.35 -37.79 -51.67
C HIS A 38 -4.93 -38.49 -52.98
N GLU A 39 -5.87 -39.09 -53.70
CA GLU A 39 -5.67 -39.67 -55.04
C GLU A 39 -5.45 -38.57 -56.10
N GLU A 40 -6.18 -37.46 -55.99
CA GLU A 40 -6.04 -36.28 -56.85
C GLU A 40 -4.65 -35.63 -56.67
N ARG A 41 -4.22 -35.45 -55.41
CA ARG A 41 -2.86 -34.95 -55.08
C ARG A 41 -1.73 -35.90 -55.49
N ALA A 42 -1.99 -37.21 -55.52
CA ALA A 42 -1.03 -38.19 -56.00
C ALA A 42 -0.87 -38.13 -57.53
N ARG A 43 -1.95 -37.85 -58.28
CA ARG A 43 -1.88 -37.59 -59.73
C ARG A 43 -1.17 -36.29 -60.07
N GLU A 44 -1.24 -35.28 -59.20
CA GLU A 44 -0.54 -33.99 -59.35
C GLU A 44 0.95 -34.04 -58.92
N GLY A 45 1.52 -35.23 -58.66
CA GLY A 45 2.95 -35.40 -58.38
C GLY A 45 3.39 -34.98 -56.97
N PHE A 46 2.45 -34.83 -56.02
CA PHE A 46 2.79 -34.40 -54.66
C PHE A 46 3.40 -35.54 -53.84
N VAL A 47 4.73 -35.64 -53.85
CA VAL A 47 5.48 -36.61 -53.02
C VAL A 47 5.53 -36.13 -51.57
N ARG A 48 5.03 -36.95 -50.65
CA ARG A 48 5.11 -36.70 -49.21
C ARG A 48 6.59 -36.82 -48.77
N ARG A 49 7.27 -35.70 -48.53
CA ARG A 49 8.62 -35.70 -47.96
C ARG A 49 8.58 -36.26 -46.54
N SER A 50 8.88 -37.55 -46.38
CA SER A 50 9.23 -38.18 -45.11
C SER A 50 10.72 -37.93 -44.82
N GLY A 51 11.09 -36.67 -44.56
CA GLY A 51 12.37 -36.35 -43.96
C GLY A 51 12.28 -36.36 -42.43
N PRO A 52 13.39 -36.53 -41.70
CA PRO A 52 13.42 -36.26 -40.26
C PRO A 52 12.87 -34.85 -40.06
N LYS A 53 11.99 -34.66 -39.05
CA LYS A 53 11.49 -33.33 -38.67
C LYS A 53 12.71 -32.43 -38.53
N THR A 54 12.84 -31.46 -39.44
CA THR A 54 13.90 -30.46 -39.35
C THR A 54 13.84 -29.91 -37.93
N PRO A 55 14.90 -30.00 -37.11
CA PRO A 55 14.90 -29.29 -35.85
C PRO A 55 14.59 -27.84 -36.23
N GLU A 56 13.58 -27.24 -35.60
CA GLU A 56 13.38 -25.79 -35.70
C GLU A 56 14.75 -25.16 -35.62
N LYS A 57 15.17 -24.45 -36.68
CA LYS A 57 16.47 -23.76 -36.73
C LYS A 57 16.63 -23.09 -35.37
N ARG A 58 17.50 -23.64 -34.50
CA ARG A 58 17.77 -23.05 -33.19
C ARG A 58 18.23 -21.64 -33.53
N MET A 59 17.38 -20.69 -33.18
CA MET A 59 17.56 -19.33 -33.66
C MET A 59 18.90 -18.82 -33.13
N ALA A 60 19.61 -18.07 -33.97
CA ALA A 60 20.94 -17.58 -33.64
C ALA A 60 20.96 -16.96 -32.23
N PRO A 61 22.03 -17.20 -31.44
CA PRO A 61 22.17 -16.56 -30.15
C PRO A 61 22.07 -15.05 -30.32
N LEU A 62 21.31 -14.40 -29.45
CA LEU A 62 21.26 -12.94 -29.40
C LEU A 62 22.60 -12.43 -28.85
N GLU A 63 22.95 -11.21 -29.23
CA GLU A 63 24.02 -10.47 -28.55
C GLU A 63 23.72 -10.39 -27.04
N PRO A 64 24.76 -10.46 -26.18
CA PRO A 64 24.59 -10.31 -24.74
C PRO A 64 23.77 -9.05 -24.41
N GLY A 65 22.63 -9.21 -23.74
CA GLY A 65 21.79 -8.10 -23.27
C GLY A 65 20.51 -7.83 -24.09
N ARG A 66 20.34 -8.37 -25.30
CA ARG A 66 19.12 -8.12 -26.08
C ARG A 66 17.99 -9.08 -25.67
N VAL A 67 16.90 -8.53 -25.15
CA VAL A 67 15.68 -9.30 -24.82
C VAL A 67 14.94 -9.59 -26.12
N ARG A 68 14.52 -10.85 -26.28
CA ARG A 68 13.69 -11.26 -27.41
C ARG A 68 12.30 -11.61 -26.97
N ILE A 69 11.32 -10.97 -27.60
CA ILE A 69 9.91 -11.13 -27.32
C ILE A 69 9.34 -12.18 -28.25
N THR A 70 8.89 -13.29 -27.68
CA THR A 70 8.26 -14.41 -28.40
C THR A 70 6.76 -14.21 -28.51
N ASN A 71 6.10 -14.93 -29.43
CA ASN A 71 4.63 -14.97 -29.52
C ASN A 71 3.99 -15.35 -28.17
N LEU A 72 4.62 -16.27 -27.41
CA LEU A 72 4.16 -16.65 -26.08
C LEU A 72 4.12 -15.44 -25.14
N ILE A 73 5.18 -14.63 -25.07
CA ILE A 73 5.20 -13.44 -24.20
C ILE A 73 4.09 -12.45 -24.60
N VAL A 74 3.91 -12.19 -25.90
CA VAL A 74 2.84 -11.30 -26.40
C VAL A 74 1.46 -11.82 -26.03
N ASP A 75 1.19 -13.11 -26.27
CA ASP A 75 -0.12 -13.72 -26.03
C ASP A 75 -0.44 -13.79 -24.53
N GLU A 76 0.54 -14.14 -23.70
CA GLU A 76 0.39 -14.22 -22.25
C GLU A 76 0.23 -12.84 -21.61
N LEU A 77 1.00 -11.84 -22.05
CA LEU A 77 0.82 -10.46 -21.61
C LEU A 77 -0.55 -9.92 -22.06
N THR A 78 -1.00 -10.25 -23.27
CA THR A 78 -2.35 -9.91 -23.75
C THR A 78 -3.43 -10.47 -22.81
N ARG A 79 -3.32 -11.74 -22.40
CA ARG A 79 -4.26 -12.36 -21.47
C ARG A 79 -4.21 -11.70 -20.09
N ALA A 80 -3.02 -11.36 -19.59
CA ALA A 80 -2.87 -10.69 -18.31
C ALA A 80 -3.49 -9.28 -18.33
N LEU A 81 -3.14 -8.46 -19.33
CA LEU A 81 -3.63 -7.09 -19.46
C LEU A 81 -5.14 -7.01 -19.70
N GLY A 82 -5.73 -7.98 -20.42
CA GLY A 82 -7.18 -8.05 -20.62
C GLY A 82 -8.01 -8.24 -19.34
N VAL A 83 -7.36 -8.54 -18.21
CA VAL A 83 -7.98 -8.58 -16.88
C VAL A 83 -7.46 -7.44 -16.01
N ILE A 84 -6.15 -7.21 -15.97
CA ILE A 84 -5.53 -6.26 -15.04
C ILE A 84 -5.89 -4.81 -15.39
N LEU A 85 -5.95 -4.45 -16.68
CA LEU A 85 -6.26 -3.09 -17.10
C LEU A 85 -7.74 -2.70 -16.91
N LYS A 86 -8.60 -3.63 -16.48
CA LYS A 86 -9.96 -3.33 -16.02
C LYS A 86 -9.99 -2.69 -14.63
N LEU A 87 -8.90 -2.84 -13.87
CA LEU A 87 -8.73 -2.21 -12.55
C LEU A 87 -9.78 -2.64 -11.51
N ASP A 88 -10.40 -3.82 -11.67
CA ASP A 88 -11.41 -4.39 -10.76
C ASP A 88 -10.83 -4.91 -9.43
N GLY A 89 -9.51 -4.76 -9.20
CA GLY A 89 -8.84 -5.19 -7.98
C GLY A 89 -7.34 -4.89 -7.99
N PRO A 90 -6.63 -5.18 -6.89
CA PRO A 90 -5.19 -4.94 -6.80
C PRO A 90 -4.40 -5.73 -7.84
N ALA A 91 -3.51 -5.04 -8.56
CA ALA A 91 -2.74 -5.64 -9.64
C ALA A 91 -1.85 -6.79 -9.16
N ASP A 92 -1.25 -6.70 -7.97
CA ASP A 92 -0.39 -7.76 -7.42
C ASP A 92 -1.18 -9.06 -7.15
N VAL A 93 -2.42 -8.95 -6.67
CA VAL A 93 -3.32 -10.08 -6.43
C VAL A 93 -3.74 -10.71 -7.75
N LEU A 94 -4.14 -9.90 -8.73
CA LEU A 94 -4.52 -10.37 -10.06
C LEU A 94 -3.33 -11.04 -10.78
N MET A 95 -2.13 -10.46 -10.69
CA MET A 95 -0.91 -11.03 -11.24
C MET A 95 -0.55 -12.38 -10.58
N LYS A 96 -0.65 -12.49 -9.25
CA LYS A 96 -0.46 -13.78 -8.54
C LYS A 96 -1.46 -14.83 -9.02
N LEU A 97 -2.73 -14.46 -9.21
CA LEU A 97 -3.76 -15.36 -9.74
C LEU A 97 -3.44 -15.78 -11.19
N PHE A 98 -3.02 -14.84 -12.03
CA PHE A 98 -2.57 -15.11 -13.40
C PHE A 98 -1.43 -16.14 -13.41
N PHE A 99 -0.35 -15.91 -12.67
CA PHE A 99 0.78 -16.84 -12.67
C PHE A 99 0.45 -18.19 -12.06
N ARG A 100 -0.47 -18.26 -11.09
CA ARG A 100 -0.97 -19.53 -10.55
C ARG A 100 -1.76 -20.32 -11.59
N SER A 101 -2.51 -19.63 -12.45
CA SER A 101 -3.26 -20.26 -13.55
C SER A 101 -2.39 -20.67 -14.75
N ASN A 102 -1.13 -20.22 -14.80
CA ASN A 102 -0.19 -20.49 -15.89
C ASN A 102 1.12 -21.12 -15.37
N PRO A 103 1.09 -22.37 -14.85
CA PRO A 103 2.26 -23.02 -14.26
C PRO A 103 3.38 -23.32 -15.27
N LYS A 104 3.05 -23.37 -16.57
CA LYS A 104 3.98 -23.67 -17.67
C LYS A 104 5.00 -22.56 -17.95
N LEU A 105 4.78 -21.35 -17.42
CA LEU A 105 5.69 -20.21 -17.65
C LEU A 105 6.98 -20.39 -16.85
N GLY A 106 8.11 -20.34 -17.54
CA GLY A 106 9.43 -20.36 -16.92
C GLY A 106 9.69 -19.10 -16.08
N MET A 107 10.76 -19.14 -15.27
CA MET A 107 11.15 -18.00 -14.44
C MET A 107 11.40 -16.72 -15.27
N ARG A 108 12.09 -16.87 -16.42
CA ARG A 108 12.36 -15.77 -17.36
C ARG A 108 11.08 -15.19 -17.94
N ASP A 109 10.16 -16.04 -18.41
CA ASP A 109 8.90 -15.59 -19.01
C ASP A 109 8.03 -14.86 -17.98
N ARG A 110 7.97 -15.39 -16.75
CA ARG A 110 7.27 -14.74 -15.64
C ARG A 110 7.85 -13.36 -15.33
N GLY A 111 9.17 -13.22 -15.35
CA GLY A 111 9.85 -11.93 -15.18
C GLY A 111 9.43 -10.93 -16.23
N LEU A 112 9.56 -11.28 -17.51
CA LEU A 112 9.17 -10.41 -18.64
C LEU A 112 7.69 -10.01 -18.61
N ILE A 113 6.80 -10.95 -18.32
CA ILE A 113 5.36 -10.67 -18.24
C ILE A 113 5.06 -9.78 -17.03
N ALA A 114 5.66 -10.02 -15.87
CA ALA A 114 5.47 -9.17 -14.69
C ALA A 114 5.96 -7.74 -14.94
N GLU A 115 7.15 -7.58 -15.53
CA GLU A 115 7.69 -6.29 -15.92
C GLU A 115 6.77 -5.57 -16.91
N GLY A 116 6.30 -6.27 -17.95
CA GLY A 116 5.35 -5.71 -18.93
C GLY A 116 4.02 -5.28 -18.30
N ILE A 117 3.48 -6.05 -17.34
CA ILE A 117 2.27 -5.67 -16.59
C ILE A 117 2.51 -4.37 -15.81
N TYR A 118 3.60 -4.30 -15.03
CA TYR A 118 3.90 -3.10 -14.25
C TYR A 118 4.23 -1.91 -15.14
N TYR A 119 4.95 -2.11 -16.25
CA TYR A 119 5.22 -1.06 -17.24
C TYR A 119 3.91 -0.48 -17.80
N ALA A 120 2.99 -1.34 -18.25
CA ALA A 120 1.69 -0.91 -18.77
C ALA A 120 0.87 -0.11 -17.75
N LEU A 121 0.91 -0.49 -16.47
CA LEU A 121 0.20 0.23 -15.39
C LEU A 121 0.85 1.57 -15.06
N ARG A 122 2.19 1.64 -15.07
CA ARG A 122 2.92 2.89 -14.82
C ARG A 122 2.67 3.92 -15.92
N HIS A 123 2.62 3.46 -17.17
CA HIS A 123 2.41 4.27 -18.38
C HIS A 123 0.96 4.22 -18.92
N TYR A 124 -0.01 3.96 -18.06
CA TYR A 124 -1.39 3.70 -18.47
C TYR A 124 -2.05 4.91 -19.15
N ALA A 125 -1.82 6.13 -18.66
CA ALA A 125 -2.41 7.32 -19.30
C ALA A 125 -1.78 7.61 -20.65
N SER A 126 -0.45 7.51 -20.78
CA SER A 126 0.21 7.67 -22.07
C SER A 126 -0.19 6.59 -23.06
N LEU A 127 -0.37 5.35 -22.58
CA LEU A 127 -0.87 4.25 -23.40
C LEU A 127 -2.31 4.53 -23.86
N ARG A 128 -3.19 4.93 -22.94
CA ARG A 128 -4.58 5.30 -23.26
C ARG A 128 -4.66 6.50 -24.21
N PHE A 129 -3.79 7.49 -24.06
CA PHE A 129 -3.71 8.64 -24.94
C PHE A 129 -3.30 8.24 -26.36
N ALA A 130 -2.27 7.40 -26.48
CA ALA A 130 -1.76 6.95 -27.77
C ALA A 130 -2.69 5.96 -28.50
N MET A 131 -3.49 5.18 -27.77
CA MET A 131 -4.44 4.20 -28.34
C MET A 131 -5.80 4.79 -28.74
N ARG A 132 -6.03 6.09 -28.56
CA ARG A 132 -7.32 6.72 -28.87
C ARG A 132 -7.80 6.40 -30.30
N PRO A 133 -9.11 6.14 -30.50
CA PRO A 133 -10.20 6.24 -29.52
C PRO A 133 -10.38 4.98 -28.64
N VAL A 134 -9.60 3.92 -28.87
CA VAL A 134 -9.78 2.64 -28.19
C VAL A 134 -9.04 2.63 -26.85
N HIS A 135 -9.70 2.09 -25.84
CA HIS A 135 -9.10 1.95 -24.52
C HIS A 135 -8.22 0.68 -24.39
N PRO A 136 -7.12 0.72 -23.62
CA PRO A 136 -6.22 -0.43 -23.45
C PRO A 136 -6.89 -1.72 -22.95
N ASP A 137 -7.90 -1.63 -22.08
CA ASP A 137 -8.66 -2.79 -21.58
C ASP A 137 -9.57 -3.43 -22.64
N ARG A 138 -9.96 -2.68 -23.68
CA ARG A 138 -10.78 -3.15 -24.80
C ARG A 138 -9.94 -3.72 -25.95
N ALA A 139 -8.69 -3.31 -26.08
CA ALA A 139 -7.73 -3.83 -27.05
C ALA A 139 -6.43 -4.30 -26.36
N PRO A 140 -6.49 -5.35 -25.51
CA PRO A 140 -5.36 -5.76 -24.68
C PRO A 140 -4.16 -6.29 -25.49
N ARG A 141 -4.37 -6.78 -26.72
CA ARG A 141 -3.28 -7.21 -27.61
C ARG A 141 -2.44 -6.04 -28.08
N LEU A 142 -3.10 -5.00 -28.58
CA LEU A 142 -2.45 -3.76 -28.99
C LEU A 142 -1.75 -3.10 -27.78
N ALA A 143 -2.38 -3.10 -26.60
CA ALA A 143 -1.77 -2.64 -25.36
C ALA A 143 -0.49 -3.43 -24.99
N ALA A 144 -0.52 -4.76 -25.11
CA ALA A 144 0.64 -5.62 -24.86
C ALA A 144 1.77 -5.35 -25.85
N LEU A 145 1.47 -5.27 -27.14
CA LEU A 145 2.46 -4.96 -28.19
C LEU A 145 3.07 -3.57 -28.01
N ALA A 146 2.25 -2.55 -27.75
CA ALA A 146 2.73 -1.19 -27.51
C ALA A 146 3.61 -1.11 -26.25
N THR A 147 3.24 -1.80 -25.18
CA THR A 147 4.04 -1.92 -23.96
C THR A 147 5.41 -2.55 -24.26
N LEU A 148 5.42 -3.70 -24.92
CA LEU A 148 6.65 -4.43 -25.23
C LEU A 148 7.54 -3.64 -26.21
N ALA A 149 6.95 -2.97 -27.19
CA ALA A 149 7.69 -2.17 -28.17
C ALA A 149 8.32 -0.93 -27.53
N ARG A 150 7.64 -0.27 -26.59
CA ARG A 150 8.21 0.87 -25.84
C ARG A 150 9.29 0.44 -24.86
N GLN A 151 9.17 -0.74 -24.26
CA GLN A 151 10.12 -1.24 -23.27
C GLN A 151 11.40 -1.84 -23.89
N HIS A 152 11.26 -2.55 -25.01
CA HIS A 152 12.36 -3.34 -25.60
C HIS A 152 12.71 -2.97 -27.04
N GLY A 153 11.99 -2.03 -27.65
CA GLY A 153 12.10 -1.72 -29.07
C GLY A 153 11.19 -2.59 -29.93
N LEU A 154 10.79 -2.06 -31.10
CA LEU A 154 9.93 -2.78 -32.05
C LEU A 154 10.66 -4.00 -32.67
N ASP A 155 11.97 -3.87 -32.84
CA ASP A 155 12.91 -4.88 -33.33
C ASP A 155 13.05 -6.10 -32.42
N ALA A 156 12.73 -5.96 -31.11
CA ALA A 156 12.72 -7.08 -30.18
C ALA A 156 11.51 -8.02 -30.38
N ILE A 157 10.48 -7.57 -31.09
CA ILE A 157 9.23 -8.31 -31.35
C ILE A 157 9.26 -8.88 -32.76
N SER A 158 9.02 -10.19 -32.92
CA SER A 158 8.99 -10.78 -34.26
C SER A 158 7.81 -10.25 -35.09
N PRO A 159 7.96 -10.03 -36.40
CA PRO A 159 6.85 -9.62 -37.28
C PRO A 159 5.64 -10.56 -37.21
N SER A 160 5.90 -11.86 -37.01
CA SER A 160 4.85 -12.88 -36.79
C SER A 160 4.07 -12.69 -35.49
N ALA A 161 4.68 -12.10 -34.45
CA ALA A 161 4.01 -11.81 -33.18
C ALA A 161 3.12 -10.57 -33.30
N ILE A 162 3.57 -9.56 -34.06
CA ILE A 162 2.80 -8.34 -34.34
C ILE A 162 1.56 -8.72 -35.17
N GLY A 163 1.77 -9.40 -36.30
CA GLY A 163 0.70 -9.89 -37.17
C GLY A 163 -0.25 -8.76 -37.63
N PRO A 164 -1.57 -8.91 -37.47
CA PRO A 164 -2.55 -7.94 -37.97
C PRO A 164 -2.51 -6.58 -37.26
N GLU A 165 -1.83 -6.49 -36.12
CA GLU A 165 -1.73 -5.25 -35.33
C GLU A 165 -0.64 -4.31 -35.83
N ALA A 166 0.06 -4.62 -36.94
CA ALA A 166 1.20 -3.81 -37.41
C ALA A 166 0.85 -2.34 -37.65
N GLY A 167 -0.22 -2.08 -38.41
CA GLY A 167 -0.69 -0.71 -38.67
C GLY A 167 -1.15 0.02 -37.40
N PRO A 168 -2.06 -0.57 -36.59
CA PRO A 168 -2.45 0.02 -35.31
C PRO A 168 -1.27 0.29 -34.37
N LEU A 169 -0.32 -0.63 -34.27
CA LEU A 169 0.87 -0.49 -33.42
C LEU A 169 1.75 0.66 -33.91
N GLU A 170 2.00 0.76 -35.22
CA GLU A 170 2.76 1.86 -35.80
C GLU A 170 2.11 3.22 -35.48
N ASN A 171 0.79 3.32 -35.59
CA ASN A 171 0.05 4.53 -35.24
C ASN A 171 0.23 4.91 -33.76
N VAL A 172 0.12 3.93 -32.85
CA VAL A 172 0.32 4.13 -31.40
C VAL A 172 1.75 4.59 -31.08
N LEU A 173 2.74 4.06 -31.78
CA LEU A 173 4.16 4.41 -31.58
C LEU A 173 4.52 5.79 -32.18
N LYS A 174 3.80 6.26 -33.21
CA LYS A 174 4.00 7.60 -33.82
C LYS A 174 3.40 8.75 -33.00
N VAL A 175 2.54 8.49 -32.03
CA VAL A 175 1.91 9.55 -31.23
C VAL A 175 2.98 10.30 -30.42
N ASN A 176 3.06 11.62 -30.63
CA ASN A 176 3.91 12.48 -29.81
C ASN A 176 3.27 12.70 -28.43
N LEU A 177 3.86 12.11 -27.39
CA LEU A 177 3.40 12.21 -26.01
C LEU A 177 3.71 13.57 -25.36
N GLU A 178 4.61 14.38 -25.91
CA GLU A 178 4.89 15.73 -25.42
C GLU A 178 3.69 16.66 -25.59
N LYS A 179 2.85 16.38 -26.60
CA LYS A 179 1.60 17.10 -26.86
C LYS A 179 0.43 16.60 -25.99
N ALA A 180 0.65 15.60 -25.14
CA ALA A 180 -0.40 15.12 -24.25
C ALA A 180 -0.63 16.12 -23.09
N PRO A 181 -1.87 16.21 -22.57
CA PRO A 181 -2.17 17.01 -21.38
C PRO A 181 -1.20 16.72 -20.22
N ALA A 182 -0.92 17.70 -19.38
CA ALA A 182 0.08 17.58 -18.31
C ALA A 182 -0.18 16.39 -17.37
N HIS A 183 -1.43 16.16 -16.95
CA HIS A 183 -1.80 15.00 -16.14
C HIS A 183 -1.50 13.65 -16.81
N VAL A 184 -1.60 13.57 -18.16
CA VAL A 184 -1.26 12.36 -18.92
C VAL A 184 0.23 12.13 -18.89
N ARG A 185 1.03 13.19 -19.11
CA ARG A 185 2.50 13.13 -19.04
C ARG A 185 3.00 12.79 -17.63
N ALA A 186 2.31 13.28 -16.61
CA ALA A 186 2.54 12.94 -15.20
C ALA A 186 2.07 11.52 -14.81
N GLU A 187 1.36 10.82 -15.70
CA GLU A 187 0.77 9.51 -15.46
C GLU A 187 -0.19 9.49 -14.25
N LEU A 188 -1.03 10.50 -14.12
CA LEU A 188 -2.02 10.66 -13.05
C LEU A 188 -3.42 10.99 -13.59
N PRO A 189 -4.49 10.64 -12.85
CA PRO A 189 -5.79 11.27 -13.08
C PRO A 189 -5.72 12.78 -12.86
N GLN A 190 -6.47 13.55 -13.64
CA GLN A 190 -6.50 15.02 -13.57
C GLN A 190 -6.68 15.54 -12.13
N TRP A 191 -7.67 15.05 -11.40
CA TRP A 191 -7.94 15.50 -10.03
C TRP A 191 -6.77 15.31 -9.07
N LEU A 192 -5.99 14.24 -9.23
CA LEU A 192 -4.84 13.95 -8.38
C LEU A 192 -3.62 14.76 -8.80
N TYR A 193 -3.47 14.97 -10.11
CA TYR A 193 -2.48 15.89 -10.67
C TYR A 193 -2.67 17.30 -10.10
N ASP A 194 -3.90 17.84 -10.14
CA ASP A 194 -4.22 19.18 -9.65
C ASP A 194 -3.89 19.35 -8.15
N LEU A 195 -4.17 18.32 -7.33
CA LEU A 195 -3.82 18.33 -5.90
C LEU A 195 -2.31 18.34 -5.65
N ILE A 196 -1.54 17.59 -6.46
CA ILE A 196 -0.08 17.51 -6.32
C ILE A 196 0.58 18.81 -6.80
N GLU A 197 0.14 19.37 -7.93
CA GLU A 197 0.63 20.65 -8.44
C GLU A 197 0.38 21.80 -7.46
N ALA A 198 -0.80 21.83 -6.82
CA ALA A 198 -1.11 22.85 -5.82
C ALA A 198 -0.28 22.72 -4.52
N GLN A 199 0.34 21.56 -4.28
CA GLN A 199 1.03 21.25 -3.02
C GLN A 199 2.55 21.31 -3.14
N TYR A 200 3.12 20.98 -4.30
CA TYR A 200 4.55 20.85 -4.50
C TYR A 200 5.03 21.65 -5.70
N GLU A 201 5.86 22.66 -5.45
CA GLU A 201 6.46 23.48 -6.52
C GLU A 201 7.41 22.67 -7.42
N ASP A 202 8.01 21.60 -6.89
CA ASP A 202 8.90 20.69 -7.61
C ASP A 202 8.19 19.40 -8.07
N SER A 203 6.87 19.45 -8.24
CA SER A 203 6.01 18.36 -8.72
C SER A 203 6.55 17.68 -9.98
N ALA A 204 7.18 18.46 -10.88
CA ALA A 204 7.78 17.99 -12.12
C ALA A 204 8.83 16.88 -11.91
N ALA A 205 9.61 16.93 -10.82
CA ALA A 205 10.59 15.89 -10.47
C ALA A 205 9.94 14.69 -9.77
N LEU A 206 8.83 14.91 -9.06
CA LEU A 206 8.08 13.86 -8.37
C LEU A 206 7.46 12.86 -9.36
N TYR A 207 6.88 13.32 -10.46
CA TYR A 207 6.20 12.44 -11.43
C TYR A 207 7.05 11.31 -12.02
N PRO A 208 8.25 11.57 -12.60
CA PRO A 208 9.10 10.49 -13.11
C PRO A 208 9.55 9.55 -11.99
N SER A 209 9.88 10.06 -10.81
CA SER A 209 10.32 9.23 -9.68
C SER A 209 9.24 8.23 -9.21
N MET A 210 7.96 8.58 -9.30
CA MET A 210 6.83 7.68 -9.00
C MET A 210 6.62 6.61 -10.08
N GLN A 211 7.16 6.80 -11.29
CA GLN A 211 7.12 5.84 -12.39
C GLN A 211 8.32 4.87 -12.37
N GLU A 212 9.30 5.08 -11.49
CA GLU A 212 10.39 4.14 -11.33
C GLU A 212 9.98 2.95 -10.46
N GLY A 213 10.51 1.77 -10.77
CA GLY A 213 10.36 0.62 -9.89
C GLY A 213 11.16 0.81 -8.62
N ALA A 214 10.50 0.84 -7.45
CA ALA A 214 11.20 0.98 -6.18
C ALA A 214 12.22 -0.17 -5.96
N PRO A 215 13.39 0.11 -5.37
CA PRO A 215 14.35 -0.93 -4.98
C PRO A 215 13.76 -1.86 -3.91
N LEU A 216 14.48 -2.96 -3.64
CA LEU A 216 14.13 -3.86 -2.55
C LEU A 216 14.85 -3.43 -1.28
N ASP A 217 14.10 -2.88 -0.34
CA ASP A 217 14.62 -2.55 0.98
C ASP A 217 14.28 -3.66 1.98
N LEU A 218 15.26 -3.99 2.80
CA LEU A 218 15.17 -4.94 3.91
C LEU A 218 15.38 -4.19 5.22
N ARG A 219 14.67 -4.60 6.26
CA ARG A 219 14.96 -4.23 7.63
C ARG A 219 15.62 -5.41 8.33
N VAL A 220 16.81 -5.20 8.89
CA VAL A 220 17.51 -6.17 9.71
C VAL A 220 16.82 -6.28 11.08
N ASN A 221 16.62 -7.50 11.53
CA ASN A 221 16.13 -7.81 12.86
C ASN A 221 17.30 -7.81 13.84
N LEU A 222 17.54 -6.68 14.51
CA LEU A 222 18.63 -6.49 15.47
C LEU A 222 18.56 -7.41 16.71
N LEU A 223 17.52 -8.24 16.87
CA LEU A 223 17.49 -9.32 17.86
C LEU A 223 18.29 -10.54 17.43
N LYS A 224 18.56 -10.70 16.14
CA LYS A 224 19.11 -11.92 15.56
C LYS A 224 20.41 -11.73 14.80
N ALA A 225 20.64 -10.55 14.23
CA ALA A 225 21.84 -10.25 13.47
C ALA A 225 22.13 -8.75 13.49
N SER A 226 23.39 -8.38 13.27
CA SER A 226 23.79 -7.01 12.98
C SER A 226 23.61 -6.67 11.49
N ARG A 227 23.59 -5.37 11.16
CA ARG A 227 23.46 -4.93 9.76
C ARG A 227 24.64 -5.41 8.91
N ASP A 228 25.84 -5.37 9.48
CA ASP A 228 27.08 -5.71 8.77
C ASP A 228 27.20 -7.22 8.52
N GLU A 229 26.75 -8.06 9.47
CA GLU A 229 26.63 -9.51 9.27
C GLU A 229 25.77 -9.86 8.06
N ILE A 230 24.62 -9.18 7.91
CA ILE A 230 23.71 -9.45 6.78
C ILE A 230 24.28 -8.93 5.46
N LEU A 231 24.98 -7.80 5.47
CA LEU A 231 25.68 -7.31 4.28
C LEU A 231 26.75 -8.31 3.81
N GLU A 232 27.52 -8.87 4.73
CA GLU A 232 28.53 -9.87 4.39
C GLU A 232 27.89 -11.17 3.89
N GLU A 233 26.81 -11.63 4.53
CA GLU A 233 26.04 -12.81 4.08
C GLU A 233 25.51 -12.60 2.64
N LEU A 234 24.98 -11.42 2.33
CA LEU A 234 24.50 -11.10 0.98
C LEU A 234 25.64 -11.03 -0.04
N ARG A 235 26.76 -10.39 0.31
CA ARG A 235 27.95 -10.28 -0.54
C ARG A 235 28.54 -11.64 -0.87
N ALA A 236 28.66 -12.53 0.12
CA ALA A 236 29.16 -13.90 -0.07
C ALA A 236 28.27 -14.72 -1.03
N ASN A 237 26.99 -14.38 -1.13
CA ASN A 237 26.04 -14.98 -2.08
C ASN A 237 25.96 -14.23 -3.44
N GLY A 238 26.90 -13.31 -3.71
CA GLY A 238 26.95 -12.54 -4.95
C GLY A 238 25.80 -11.54 -5.11
N VAL A 239 25.14 -11.15 -4.01
CA VAL A 239 24.08 -10.13 -4.01
C VAL A 239 24.68 -8.78 -3.63
N GLU A 240 24.53 -7.83 -4.54
CA GLU A 240 24.82 -6.43 -4.28
C GLU A 240 23.78 -5.85 -3.32
N ALA A 241 24.24 -5.33 -2.19
CA ALA A 241 23.42 -4.69 -1.17
C ALA A 241 24.21 -3.58 -0.48
N TYR A 242 23.51 -2.53 -0.05
CA TYR A 242 24.08 -1.36 0.60
C TYR A 242 23.31 -1.03 1.87
N ALA A 243 23.97 -0.41 2.85
CA ALA A 243 23.25 0.22 3.95
C ALA A 243 22.35 1.34 3.40
N THR A 244 21.15 1.46 3.95
CA THR A 244 20.28 2.59 3.63
C THR A 244 20.81 3.89 4.27
N PRO A 245 20.63 5.06 3.64
CA PRO A 245 21.23 6.31 4.13
C PRO A 245 20.75 6.78 5.50
N PHE A 246 19.48 6.53 5.83
CA PHE A 246 18.82 7.08 7.01
C PHE A 246 18.47 6.02 8.05
N SER A 247 17.90 4.88 7.62
CA SER A 247 17.55 3.83 8.57
C SER A 247 18.81 3.10 9.07
N PRO A 248 19.07 3.04 10.39
CA PRO A 248 20.21 2.29 10.93
C PRO A 248 20.07 0.77 10.73
N ASP A 249 18.85 0.28 10.49
CA ASP A 249 18.54 -1.13 10.35
C ASP A 249 18.34 -1.54 8.89
N GLY A 250 18.39 -0.58 7.97
CA GLY A 250 17.97 -0.77 6.59
C GLY A 250 19.11 -1.21 5.68
N LEU A 251 18.77 -2.10 4.75
CA LEU A 251 19.59 -2.49 3.61
C LEU A 251 18.80 -2.27 2.32
N ARG A 252 19.48 -1.80 1.27
CA ARG A 252 18.92 -1.60 -0.06
C ARG A 252 19.60 -2.52 -1.07
N LEU A 253 18.79 -3.30 -1.77
CA LEU A 253 19.21 -4.15 -2.87
C LEU A 253 18.72 -3.50 -4.18
N PRO A 254 19.63 -3.15 -5.11
CA PRO A 254 19.26 -2.63 -6.42
C PRO A 254 18.44 -3.65 -7.22
N THR A 255 18.74 -4.93 -7.03
CA THR A 255 18.03 -6.05 -7.66
C THR A 255 16.97 -6.65 -6.73
N LYS A 256 16.09 -7.50 -7.28
CA LYS A 256 14.99 -8.13 -6.53
C LYS A 256 15.13 -9.65 -6.52
N PRO A 257 16.14 -10.21 -5.81
CA PRO A 257 16.31 -11.65 -5.72
C PRO A 257 15.12 -12.30 -5.01
N GLY A 258 14.91 -13.60 -5.25
CA GLY A 258 13.89 -14.42 -4.60
C GLY A 258 14.16 -14.71 -3.12
N LEU A 259 14.38 -13.67 -2.31
CA LEU A 259 14.90 -13.74 -0.95
C LEU A 259 14.05 -14.57 0.02
N THR A 260 12.75 -14.69 -0.25
CA THR A 260 11.81 -15.39 0.64
C THR A 260 12.13 -16.88 0.85
N GLN A 261 12.93 -17.48 -0.03
CA GLN A 261 13.37 -18.86 0.09
C GLN A 261 14.71 -19.03 0.82
N TRP A 262 15.40 -17.94 1.13
CA TRP A 262 16.75 -17.95 1.68
C TRP A 262 16.74 -18.07 3.21
N ALA A 263 17.85 -18.56 3.78
CA ALA A 263 18.03 -18.74 5.21
C ALA A 263 17.82 -17.41 5.97
N VAL A 264 18.47 -16.33 5.51
CA VAL A 264 18.33 -14.99 6.09
C VAL A 264 16.87 -14.54 6.31
N TYR A 265 15.98 -14.86 5.37
CA TYR A 265 14.56 -14.52 5.50
C TYR A 265 13.79 -15.56 6.34
N LYS A 266 14.03 -16.86 6.11
CA LYS A 266 13.35 -17.97 6.81
C LYS A 266 13.65 -18.00 8.31
N GLU A 267 14.85 -17.61 8.70
CA GLU A 267 15.29 -17.48 10.09
C GLU A 267 14.82 -16.16 10.73
N GLY A 268 14.23 -15.25 9.95
CA GLY A 268 13.74 -13.96 10.44
C GLY A 268 14.84 -12.98 10.83
N LYS A 269 16.03 -13.10 10.23
CA LYS A 269 17.11 -12.11 10.35
C LYS A 269 16.78 -10.82 9.61
N VAL A 270 15.94 -10.90 8.56
CA VAL A 270 15.44 -9.73 7.81
C VAL A 270 13.94 -9.80 7.55
N ASP A 271 13.36 -8.64 7.29
CA ASP A 271 11.98 -8.48 6.82
C ASP A 271 11.93 -7.45 5.68
N VAL A 272 11.07 -7.66 4.67
CA VAL A 272 10.98 -6.74 3.53
C VAL A 272 10.18 -5.50 3.93
N GLN A 273 10.84 -4.34 3.95
CA GLN A 273 10.22 -3.08 4.35
C GLN A 273 10.99 -1.88 3.77
N ASP A 274 10.26 -0.95 3.15
CA ASP A 274 10.79 0.34 2.70
C ASP A 274 11.45 1.13 3.84
N GLU A 275 12.58 1.77 3.57
CA GLU A 275 13.32 2.60 4.53
C GLU A 275 12.44 3.64 5.27
N GLY A 276 11.56 4.36 4.56
CA GLY A 276 10.68 5.35 5.18
C GLY A 276 9.71 4.73 6.19
N SER A 277 9.24 3.51 5.89
CA SER A 277 8.39 2.73 6.80
C SER A 277 9.16 2.22 8.03
N GLN A 278 10.47 1.98 7.91
CA GLN A 278 11.33 1.61 9.05
C GLN A 278 11.49 2.77 10.02
N LEU A 279 11.72 3.98 9.50
CA LEU A 279 11.94 5.21 10.28
C LEU A 279 10.73 5.62 11.12
N ILE A 280 9.50 5.31 10.66
CA ILE A 280 8.28 5.57 11.45
C ILE A 280 8.30 4.86 12.81
N ALA A 281 8.81 3.62 12.88
CA ALA A 281 8.93 2.92 14.16
C ALA A 281 9.95 3.59 15.10
N ARG A 282 11.00 4.20 14.54
CA ARG A 282 12.02 4.96 15.28
C ARG A 282 11.46 6.26 15.87
N LEU A 283 10.53 6.93 15.18
CA LEU A 283 9.85 8.12 15.71
C LEU A 283 9.04 7.85 16.99
N LEU A 284 8.50 6.64 17.13
CA LEU A 284 7.73 6.27 18.31
C LEU A 284 8.61 6.15 19.55
N THR A 285 9.91 5.84 19.39
CA THR A 285 10.87 5.63 20.50
C THR A 285 10.35 4.67 21.58
N PRO A 286 9.87 3.46 21.23
CA PRO A 286 9.36 2.52 22.22
C PRO A 286 10.49 2.06 23.15
N ARG A 287 10.26 2.05 24.46
CA ARG A 287 11.25 1.58 25.43
C ARG A 287 10.95 0.15 25.88
N ARG A 288 11.98 -0.50 26.42
CA ARG A 288 11.85 -1.82 27.02
C ARG A 288 10.85 -1.76 28.17
N ARG A 289 10.06 -2.82 28.33
CA ARG A 289 9.04 -2.99 29.39
C ARG A 289 7.85 -2.01 29.34
N GLU A 290 7.76 -1.12 28.35
CA GLU A 290 6.59 -0.27 28.13
C GLU A 290 5.39 -1.05 27.59
N MET A 291 4.20 -0.46 27.74
CA MET A 291 2.98 -0.89 27.06
C MET A 291 2.81 -0.05 25.80
N VAL A 292 2.92 -0.70 24.64
CA VAL A 292 2.92 -0.06 23.32
C VAL A 292 1.76 -0.59 22.48
N CYS A 293 1.16 0.28 21.68
CA CYS A 293 0.07 -0.06 20.75
C CYS A 293 0.49 0.24 19.31
N ASP A 294 0.21 -0.68 18.40
CA ASP A 294 0.12 -0.46 16.96
C ASP A 294 -1.35 -0.61 16.55
N PHE A 295 -2.04 0.52 16.33
CA PHE A 295 -3.50 0.55 16.25
C PHE A 295 -4.07 0.14 14.88
N CYS A 296 -3.23 0.13 13.85
CA CYS A 296 -3.56 -0.24 12.48
C CYS A 296 -2.47 -1.16 11.92
N ALA A 297 -2.18 -2.23 12.66
CA ALA A 297 -0.99 -3.05 12.49
C ALA A 297 -0.88 -3.71 11.10
N GLY A 298 -2.01 -3.96 10.44
CA GLY A 298 -2.05 -4.60 9.13
C GLY A 298 -1.37 -5.96 9.13
N ALA A 299 -0.37 -6.12 8.26
CA ALA A 299 0.44 -7.34 8.19
C ALA A 299 1.62 -7.34 9.20
N GLY A 300 1.71 -6.28 10.02
CA GLY A 300 2.59 -6.13 11.16
C GLY A 300 4.04 -5.74 10.87
N GLY A 301 4.33 -5.16 9.70
CA GLY A 301 5.70 -4.71 9.37
C GLY A 301 6.28 -3.78 10.45
N LYS A 302 5.54 -2.74 10.82
CA LYS A 302 5.94 -1.79 11.88
C LYS A 302 5.86 -2.42 13.28
N THR A 303 4.85 -3.26 13.55
CA THR A 303 4.78 -4.04 14.80
C THR A 303 6.05 -4.85 15.05
N LEU A 304 6.59 -5.52 14.02
CA LEU A 304 7.84 -6.29 14.15
C LEU A 304 9.05 -5.38 14.45
N ALA A 305 9.10 -4.17 13.88
CA ALA A 305 10.14 -3.19 14.22
C ALA A 305 10.02 -2.75 15.69
N LEU A 306 8.81 -2.39 16.13
CA LEU A 306 8.55 -1.99 17.51
C LEU A 306 8.94 -3.09 18.49
N GLY A 307 8.56 -4.34 18.22
CA GLY A 307 8.94 -5.49 19.05
C GLY A 307 10.46 -5.69 19.15
N ALA A 308 11.18 -5.50 18.04
CA ALA A 308 12.64 -5.55 18.02
C ALA A 308 13.28 -4.41 18.82
N LEU A 309 12.79 -3.18 18.69
CA LEU A 309 13.25 -2.02 19.48
C LEU A 309 13.01 -2.22 20.98
N MET A 310 11.88 -2.83 21.34
CA MET A 310 11.54 -3.19 22.72
C MET A 310 12.33 -4.40 23.24
N ARG A 311 13.21 -5.01 22.44
CA ARG A 311 13.97 -6.22 22.77
C ARG A 311 13.08 -7.39 23.20
N SER A 312 11.90 -7.53 22.58
CA SER A 312 10.86 -8.50 22.96
C SER A 312 10.47 -8.45 24.45
N THR A 313 10.48 -7.26 25.06
CA THR A 313 10.05 -7.02 26.46
C THR A 313 8.82 -6.12 26.53
N GLY A 314 8.13 -6.07 27.67
CA GLY A 314 6.89 -5.28 27.81
C GLY A 314 5.70 -5.92 27.13
N SER A 315 4.74 -5.11 26.69
CA SER A 315 3.55 -5.59 25.99
C SER A 315 3.27 -4.74 24.76
N LEU A 316 3.26 -5.39 23.58
CA LEU A 316 2.98 -4.74 22.30
C LEU A 316 1.65 -5.25 21.75
N TYR A 317 0.63 -4.40 21.76
CA TYR A 317 -0.69 -4.70 21.24
C TYR A 317 -0.77 -4.32 19.76
N ALA A 318 -1.21 -5.24 18.92
CA ALA A 318 -1.37 -5.02 17.49
C ALA A 318 -2.84 -5.16 17.11
N PHE A 319 -3.53 -4.03 16.94
CA PHE A 319 -4.93 -4.00 16.57
C PHE A 319 -5.10 -3.83 15.06
N ASP A 320 -6.11 -4.50 14.49
CA ASP A 320 -6.57 -4.24 13.13
C ASP A 320 -8.03 -4.70 12.97
N VAL A 321 -8.79 -4.03 12.11
CA VAL A 321 -10.16 -4.44 11.77
C VAL A 321 -10.20 -5.59 10.75
N ASN A 322 -9.12 -5.78 9.99
CA ASN A 322 -8.97 -6.81 8.99
C ASN A 322 -8.26 -8.03 9.57
N GLU A 323 -9.06 -8.94 10.14
CA GLU A 323 -8.59 -10.21 10.72
C GLU A 323 -7.71 -11.02 9.76
N LYS A 324 -8.04 -11.05 8.46
CA LYS A 324 -7.26 -11.81 7.46
C LYS A 324 -5.86 -11.23 7.26
N ARG A 325 -5.72 -9.90 7.30
CA ARG A 325 -4.42 -9.25 7.18
C ARG A 325 -3.61 -9.45 8.46
N LEU A 326 -4.25 -9.31 9.62
CA LEU A 326 -3.64 -9.49 10.94
C LEU A 326 -3.18 -10.93 11.19
N ALA A 327 -3.90 -11.94 10.67
CA ALA A 327 -3.50 -13.34 10.76
C ALA A 327 -2.11 -13.61 10.16
N GLY A 328 -1.66 -12.77 9.21
CA GLY A 328 -0.31 -12.83 8.65
C GLY A 328 0.80 -12.44 9.64
N LEU A 329 0.49 -11.76 10.75
CA LEU A 329 1.45 -11.32 11.75
C LEU A 329 1.97 -12.48 12.61
N THR A 330 1.10 -13.39 13.05
CA THR A 330 1.47 -14.53 13.92
C THR A 330 2.66 -15.35 13.40
N PRO A 331 2.69 -15.83 12.14
CA PRO A 331 3.87 -16.56 11.64
C PRO A 331 5.10 -15.65 11.51
N ARG A 332 4.93 -14.34 11.24
CA ARG A 332 6.05 -13.41 11.12
C ARG A 332 6.67 -13.07 12.47
N MET A 333 5.87 -12.87 13.53
CA MET A 333 6.39 -12.57 14.86
C MET A 333 7.13 -13.77 15.47
N ARG A 334 6.62 -15.00 15.25
CA ARG A 334 7.33 -16.23 15.62
C ARG A 334 8.67 -16.34 14.91
N ARG A 335 8.68 -16.11 13.60
CA ARG A 335 9.91 -16.09 12.80
C ARG A 335 10.88 -15.01 13.26
N ALA A 336 10.41 -13.83 13.63
CA ALA A 336 11.22 -12.74 14.16
C ALA A 336 11.73 -12.98 15.60
N GLY A 337 11.22 -14.00 16.31
CA GLY A 337 11.59 -14.29 17.69
C GLY A 337 10.92 -13.35 18.71
N LEU A 338 9.74 -12.82 18.40
CA LEU A 338 9.00 -11.92 19.27
C LEU A 338 7.91 -12.69 20.06
N SER A 339 7.95 -12.55 21.38
CA SER A 339 6.98 -13.16 22.31
C SER A 339 6.07 -12.14 23.01
N ASN A 340 6.41 -10.85 22.96
CA ASN A 340 5.68 -9.77 23.63
C ASN A 340 4.54 -9.15 22.80
N VAL A 341 4.19 -9.76 21.66
CA VAL A 341 3.20 -9.21 20.72
C VAL A 341 1.84 -9.88 20.91
N HIS A 342 0.80 -9.07 20.99
CA HIS A 342 -0.60 -9.49 21.15
C HIS A 342 -1.43 -9.00 19.95
N PRO A 343 -1.54 -9.81 18.86
CA PRO A 343 -2.42 -9.50 17.75
C PRO A 343 -3.89 -9.65 18.17
N ILE A 344 -4.69 -8.60 18.00
CA ILE A 344 -6.12 -8.59 18.36
C ILE A 344 -6.94 -7.98 17.23
N ALA A 345 -7.79 -8.81 16.59
CA ALA A 345 -8.76 -8.31 15.63
C ALA A 345 -9.89 -7.55 16.36
N ILE A 346 -10.16 -6.32 15.93
CA ILE A 346 -11.19 -5.43 16.48
C ILE A 346 -12.31 -5.20 15.48
N ARG A 347 -13.51 -4.83 15.95
CA ARG A 347 -14.65 -4.58 15.05
C ARG A 347 -14.60 -3.20 14.41
N GLY A 348 -13.95 -2.25 15.07
CA GLY A 348 -13.83 -0.85 14.71
C GLY A 348 -13.06 -0.10 15.79
N GLU A 349 -12.81 1.17 15.57
CA GLU A 349 -12.05 2.04 16.47
C GLU A 349 -12.69 2.21 17.86
N ASP A 350 -14.00 1.97 18.02
CA ASP A 350 -14.75 2.10 19.28
C ASP A 350 -14.87 0.79 20.10
N ASP A 351 -14.23 -0.30 19.65
CA ASP A 351 -14.38 -1.65 20.23
C ASP A 351 -14.23 -1.63 21.76
N GLN A 352 -15.13 -2.30 22.47
CA GLN A 352 -15.16 -2.29 23.93
C GLN A 352 -13.82 -2.73 24.55
N ARG A 353 -13.09 -3.64 23.90
CA ARG A 353 -11.76 -4.10 24.38
C ARG A 353 -10.72 -2.99 24.29
N VAL A 354 -10.78 -2.17 23.24
CA VAL A 354 -9.93 -0.98 23.06
C VAL A 354 -10.27 0.06 24.13
N ARG A 355 -11.55 0.38 24.34
CA ARG A 355 -11.98 1.36 25.34
C ARG A 355 -11.53 1.05 26.77
N ARG A 356 -11.46 -0.25 27.14
CA ARG A 356 -10.94 -0.70 28.44
C ARG A 356 -9.44 -0.42 28.64
N LEU A 357 -8.75 -0.01 27.60
CA LEU A 357 -7.32 0.32 27.60
C LEU A 357 -7.03 1.82 27.46
N ASN A 358 -8.07 2.67 27.57
CA ASN A 358 -7.88 4.12 27.59
C ASN A 358 -6.90 4.55 28.67
N GLY A 359 -5.96 5.43 28.31
CA GLY A 359 -4.93 5.96 29.19
C GLY A 359 -3.93 4.91 29.73
N LYS A 360 -3.75 3.76 29.06
CA LYS A 360 -2.84 2.70 29.53
C LYS A 360 -1.55 2.55 28.72
N PHE A 361 -1.48 3.10 27.53
CA PHE A 361 -0.32 2.95 26.67
C PHE A 361 0.67 4.10 26.86
N ASP A 362 1.95 3.76 26.98
CA ASP A 362 3.06 4.73 27.04
C ASP A 362 3.31 5.32 25.64
N ARG A 363 3.10 4.49 24.61
CA ARG A 363 3.31 4.79 23.20
C ARG A 363 2.22 4.19 22.33
N VAL A 364 1.71 4.96 21.37
CA VAL A 364 0.73 4.49 20.36
C VAL A 364 1.20 4.87 18.96
N LEU A 365 1.28 3.90 18.07
CA LEU A 365 1.49 4.09 16.64
C LEU A 365 0.16 3.95 15.90
N ILE A 366 -0.11 4.89 15.01
CA ILE A 366 -1.21 4.85 14.05
C ILE A 366 -0.61 4.90 12.66
N ASP A 367 -0.44 3.73 12.03
CA ASP A 367 -0.20 3.62 10.58
C ASP A 367 -1.55 3.68 9.86
N ALA A 368 -2.06 4.88 9.68
CA ALA A 368 -3.46 5.10 9.33
C ALA A 368 -3.79 4.52 7.95
N PRO A 369 -5.00 3.96 7.77
CA PRO A 369 -5.47 3.60 6.43
C PRO A 369 -5.48 4.85 5.56
N CYS A 370 -4.78 4.82 4.43
CA CYS A 370 -4.63 5.94 3.51
C CYS A 370 -4.86 5.50 2.06
N THR A 371 -4.83 6.46 1.14
CA THR A 371 -4.91 6.24 -0.31
C THR A 371 -3.72 5.46 -0.86
N GLY A 372 -2.58 5.51 -0.17
CA GLY A 372 -1.32 4.90 -0.61
C GLY A 372 -0.66 5.63 -1.77
N THR A 373 -0.94 6.93 -1.96
CA THR A 373 -0.39 7.76 -3.05
C THR A 373 1.14 7.84 -3.04
N GLY A 374 1.78 7.64 -1.89
CA GLY A 374 3.24 7.54 -1.80
C GLY A 374 3.83 6.25 -2.34
N THR A 375 3.01 5.22 -2.61
CA THR A 375 3.50 3.87 -2.95
C THR A 375 3.37 3.51 -4.44
N PHE A 376 3.16 4.49 -5.33
CA PHE A 376 2.93 4.25 -6.75
C PHE A 376 4.08 3.52 -7.47
N ARG A 377 5.33 3.66 -6.99
CA ARG A 377 6.49 2.90 -7.47
C ARG A 377 6.32 1.38 -7.33
N ARG A 378 5.57 0.96 -6.30
CA ARG A 378 5.27 -0.44 -5.95
C ARG A 378 3.90 -0.87 -6.45
N ASN A 379 2.89 0.00 -6.34
CA ASN A 379 1.50 -0.29 -6.66
C ASN A 379 0.94 0.76 -7.66
N PRO A 380 1.39 0.74 -8.92
CA PRO A 380 1.04 1.78 -9.89
C PRO A 380 -0.43 1.74 -10.33
N ASP A 381 -1.17 0.65 -10.05
CA ASP A 381 -2.60 0.57 -10.29
C ASP A 381 -3.42 1.48 -9.34
N LEU A 382 -2.88 1.80 -8.16
CA LEU A 382 -3.62 2.56 -7.15
C LEU A 382 -4.10 3.91 -7.67
N LYS A 383 -3.25 4.65 -8.40
CA LYS A 383 -3.61 5.97 -8.94
C LYS A 383 -4.86 5.95 -9.82
N TRP A 384 -5.13 4.84 -10.50
CA TRP A 384 -6.29 4.69 -11.39
C TRP A 384 -7.53 4.11 -10.70
N ARG A 385 -7.38 3.52 -9.52
CA ARG A 385 -8.48 2.96 -8.71
C ARG A 385 -9.01 3.93 -7.66
N LEU A 386 -8.33 5.07 -7.47
CA LEU A 386 -8.72 6.12 -6.53
C LEU A 386 -9.71 7.10 -7.16
N SER A 387 -10.61 7.62 -6.33
CA SER A 387 -11.54 8.70 -6.67
C SER A 387 -11.49 9.79 -5.59
N PRO A 388 -11.91 11.04 -5.92
CA PRO A 388 -12.05 12.09 -4.92
C PRO A 388 -12.94 11.70 -3.73
N SER A 389 -14.04 11.00 -3.99
CA SER A 389 -14.94 10.49 -2.95
C SER A 389 -14.32 9.43 -2.05
N GLU A 390 -13.44 8.58 -2.56
CA GLU A 390 -12.71 7.60 -1.74
C GLU A 390 -11.66 8.30 -0.86
N LEU A 391 -11.01 9.36 -1.36
CA LEU A 391 -10.11 10.21 -0.56
C LEU A 391 -10.87 10.85 0.61
N GLU A 392 -12.03 11.47 0.38
CA GLU A 392 -12.86 12.04 1.45
C GLU A 392 -13.27 11.00 2.49
N ARG A 393 -13.71 9.83 2.03
CA ARG A 393 -14.10 8.72 2.92
C ARG A 393 -12.91 8.21 3.74
N ILE A 394 -11.72 8.14 3.17
CA ILE A 394 -10.48 7.75 3.87
C ILE A 394 -10.08 8.80 4.91
N ASN A 395 -10.12 10.09 4.56
CA ASN A 395 -9.82 11.17 5.50
C ASN A 395 -10.73 11.15 6.73
N ALA A 396 -12.03 10.89 6.54
CA ALA A 396 -12.97 10.73 7.66
C ALA A 396 -12.58 9.58 8.60
N ILE A 397 -12.16 8.44 8.03
CA ILE A 397 -11.67 7.30 8.82
C ILE A 397 -10.38 7.66 9.56
N GLN A 398 -9.43 8.34 8.91
CA GLN A 398 -8.18 8.75 9.55
C GLN A 398 -8.43 9.65 10.76
N LYS A 399 -9.33 10.63 10.63
CA LYS A 399 -9.75 11.50 11.74
C LYS A 399 -10.39 10.69 12.88
N SER A 400 -11.30 9.77 12.56
CA SER A 400 -11.93 8.88 13.56
C SER A 400 -10.91 7.99 14.27
N VAL A 401 -9.98 7.40 13.53
CA VAL A 401 -8.92 6.55 14.09
C VAL A 401 -8.01 7.35 15.01
N LEU A 402 -7.57 8.54 14.60
CA LEU A 402 -6.73 9.41 15.42
C LEU A 402 -7.45 9.83 16.72
N GLU A 403 -8.72 10.20 16.63
CA GLU A 403 -9.58 10.55 17.76
C GLU A 403 -9.70 9.42 18.79
N HIS A 404 -9.91 8.19 18.35
CA HIS A 404 -10.11 7.06 19.26
C HIS A 404 -8.79 6.53 19.83
N ALA A 405 -7.75 6.42 18.99
CA ALA A 405 -6.47 5.89 19.41
C ALA A 405 -5.68 6.86 20.32
N SER A 406 -5.90 8.19 20.20
CA SER A 406 -5.29 9.16 21.12
C SER A 406 -5.70 8.93 22.58
N ARG A 407 -6.94 8.48 22.82
CA ARG A 407 -7.48 8.20 24.16
C ARG A 407 -6.78 7.03 24.87
N LEU A 408 -6.08 6.18 24.12
CA LEU A 408 -5.27 5.08 24.66
C LEU A 408 -4.00 5.57 25.35
N VAL A 409 -3.53 6.77 25.01
CA VAL A 409 -2.23 7.29 25.44
C VAL A 409 -2.33 7.86 26.85
N LYS A 410 -1.43 7.41 27.73
CA LYS A 410 -1.22 7.97 29.06
C LYS A 410 -0.90 9.45 28.99
N ALA A 411 -1.15 10.18 30.07
CA ALA A 411 -0.59 11.52 30.21
C ALA A 411 0.95 11.46 30.21
N GLY A 412 1.61 12.36 29.47
CA GLY A 412 3.05 12.29 29.19
C GLY A 412 3.46 11.22 28.16
N GLY A 413 2.49 10.47 27.62
CA GLY A 413 2.72 9.48 26.57
C GLY A 413 2.88 10.10 25.19
N ARG A 414 3.28 9.28 24.22
CA ARG A 414 3.52 9.71 22.84
C ARG A 414 2.67 8.93 21.86
N LEU A 415 2.20 9.63 20.83
CA LEU A 415 1.50 9.08 19.69
C LEU A 415 2.28 9.41 18.43
N VAL A 416 2.40 8.46 17.51
CA VAL A 416 2.88 8.74 16.14
C VAL A 416 1.74 8.45 15.17
N TYR A 417 1.26 9.48 14.50
CA TYR A 417 0.36 9.36 13.37
C TYR A 417 1.18 9.26 12.09
N ALA A 418 0.92 8.30 11.23
CA ALA A 418 1.66 8.10 9.99
C ALA A 418 0.78 7.60 8.85
N THR A 419 1.19 7.90 7.61
CA THR A 419 0.55 7.41 6.38
C THR A 419 1.63 7.09 5.33
N CYS A 420 1.25 6.32 4.30
CA CYS A 420 2.01 6.22 3.05
C CYS A 420 1.36 7.08 1.93
N SER A 421 0.89 8.27 2.30
CA SER A 421 0.34 9.28 1.38
C SER A 421 1.28 10.46 1.23
N VAL A 422 1.30 11.05 0.03
CA VAL A 422 1.96 12.33 -0.25
C VAL A 422 0.99 13.51 -0.19
N LEU A 423 -0.29 13.30 0.12
CA LEU A 423 -1.31 14.35 0.09
C LEU A 423 -1.44 15.03 1.44
N LYS A 424 -1.35 16.37 1.46
CA LYS A 424 -1.54 17.21 2.65
C LYS A 424 -2.87 16.90 3.36
N ARG A 425 -3.91 16.63 2.57
CA ARG A 425 -5.27 16.29 3.03
C ARG A 425 -5.36 15.05 3.93
N GLU A 426 -4.45 14.09 3.76
CA GLU A 426 -4.36 12.88 4.58
C GLU A 426 -3.34 13.02 5.71
N ASN A 427 -2.57 14.09 5.71
CA ASN A 427 -1.35 14.24 6.49
C ASN A 427 -1.49 15.43 7.44
N GLN A 428 -0.91 16.57 7.07
CA GLN A 428 -0.92 17.79 7.88
C GLN A 428 -2.34 18.22 8.25
N ASP A 429 -3.27 18.25 7.29
CA ASP A 429 -4.64 18.73 7.55
C ASP A 429 -5.39 17.87 8.59
N VAL A 430 -5.08 16.56 8.68
CA VAL A 430 -5.66 15.67 9.70
C VAL A 430 -5.07 15.97 11.07
N VAL A 431 -3.75 16.15 11.14
CA VAL A 431 -3.03 16.39 12.39
C VAL A 431 -3.32 17.79 12.94
N GLU A 432 -3.33 18.81 12.09
CA GLU A 432 -3.63 20.19 12.45
C GLU A 432 -5.05 20.31 13.02
N ALA A 433 -6.03 19.67 12.37
CA ALA A 433 -7.41 19.64 12.86
C ALA A 433 -7.53 18.94 14.23
N PHE A 434 -6.75 17.86 14.45
CA PHE A 434 -6.70 17.18 15.74
C PHE A 434 -6.07 18.06 16.82
N LEU A 435 -4.93 18.70 16.55
CA LEU A 435 -4.25 19.57 17.51
C LEU A 435 -5.11 20.79 17.90
N ALA A 436 -5.85 21.35 16.95
CA ALA A 436 -6.79 22.44 17.22
C ALA A 436 -7.93 22.02 18.15
N ALA A 437 -8.39 20.76 18.07
CA ALA A 437 -9.47 20.23 18.88
C ALA A 437 -9.03 19.70 20.26
N HIS A 438 -7.74 19.37 20.42
CA HIS A 438 -7.22 18.71 21.61
C HIS A 438 -5.99 19.44 22.18
N PRO A 439 -6.20 20.53 22.97
CA PRO A 439 -5.12 21.40 23.45
C PRO A 439 -4.17 20.72 24.43
N GLU A 440 -4.52 19.55 24.98
CA GLU A 440 -3.58 18.77 25.78
C GLU A 440 -2.49 18.10 24.92
N TRP A 441 -2.59 18.11 23.60
CA TRP A 441 -1.60 17.56 22.69
C TRP A 441 -0.73 18.63 22.07
N ARG A 442 0.53 18.28 21.84
CA ARG A 442 1.48 19.12 21.09
C ARG A 442 2.24 18.31 20.05
N LEU A 443 2.61 18.98 18.97
CA LEU A 443 3.53 18.45 17.96
C LEU A 443 4.96 18.50 18.51
N VAL A 444 5.68 17.40 18.37
CA VAL A 444 7.12 17.30 18.67
C VAL A 444 7.89 17.25 17.35
N PRO A 445 8.90 18.11 17.14
CA PRO A 445 9.69 18.10 15.92
C PRO A 445 10.36 16.73 15.68
N ALA A 446 10.08 16.12 14.52
CA ALA A 446 10.65 14.82 14.16
C ALA A 446 12.20 14.86 14.12
N LYS A 447 12.79 16.00 13.74
CA LYS A 447 14.24 16.26 13.76
C LYS A 447 14.86 15.92 15.12
N GLU A 448 14.27 16.43 16.19
CA GLU A 448 14.78 16.25 17.56
C GLU A 448 14.70 14.78 17.99
N VAL A 449 13.59 14.10 17.64
CA VAL A 449 13.38 12.68 17.95
C VAL A 449 14.40 11.78 17.25
N PHE A 450 14.76 12.10 16.01
CA PHE A 450 15.80 11.38 15.28
C PHE A 450 17.20 11.71 15.78
N ALA A 451 17.50 12.98 16.09
CA ALA A 451 18.79 13.41 16.61
C ALA A 451 19.16 12.69 17.92
N GLN A 452 18.19 12.47 18.81
CA GLN A 452 18.37 11.68 20.05
C GLN A 452 18.80 10.22 19.79
N GLN A 453 18.59 9.71 18.58
CA GLN A 453 18.96 8.36 18.15
C GLN A 453 20.18 8.36 17.21
N GLY A 454 20.82 9.52 16.98
CA GLY A 454 21.92 9.67 16.03
C GLY A 454 21.51 9.52 14.56
N ILE A 455 20.21 9.63 14.24
CA ILE A 455 19.72 9.58 12.86
C ILE A 455 19.71 11.02 12.32
N VAL A 456 20.49 11.26 11.28
CA VAL A 456 20.70 12.60 10.72
C VAL A 456 20.10 12.68 9.32
N PHE A 457 19.39 13.77 9.05
CA PHE A 457 18.90 14.13 7.72
C PHE A 457 19.56 15.45 7.30
N PRO A 458 19.70 15.70 5.98
CA PRO A 458 20.11 17.01 5.48
C PRO A 458 19.20 18.12 6.00
N GLU A 459 19.74 19.31 6.28
CA GLU A 459 18.94 20.44 6.82
C GLU A 459 17.78 20.85 5.90
N ALA A 460 17.98 20.78 4.57
CA ALA A 460 16.94 21.03 3.57
C ALA A 460 15.67 20.17 3.76
N GLN A 461 15.78 18.98 4.38
CA GLN A 461 14.63 18.15 4.74
C GLN A 461 13.69 18.88 5.73
N TRP A 462 14.28 19.54 6.72
CA TRP A 462 13.55 20.19 7.80
C TRP A 462 13.12 21.61 7.45
N GLU A 463 13.90 22.31 6.63
CA GLU A 463 13.47 23.58 6.04
C GLU A 463 12.20 23.40 5.20
N ARG A 464 12.11 22.28 4.48
CA ARG A 464 10.98 21.99 3.60
C ARG A 464 9.72 21.50 4.33
N PHE A 465 9.86 20.60 5.30
CA PHE A 465 8.72 19.91 5.93
C PHE A 465 8.47 20.32 7.39
N GLY A 466 9.32 21.19 7.94
CA GLY A 466 9.23 21.69 9.30
C GLY A 466 9.31 20.57 10.33
N SER A 467 8.37 20.59 11.28
CA SER A 467 8.32 19.62 12.39
C SER A 467 7.86 18.23 11.98
N TYR A 468 7.33 18.05 10.76
CA TYR A 468 6.82 16.78 10.28
C TYR A 468 7.92 15.92 9.65
N PHE A 469 7.80 14.60 9.77
CA PHE A 469 8.59 13.68 8.96
C PHE A 469 7.84 13.43 7.66
N GLN A 470 8.43 13.80 6.52
CA GLN A 470 7.84 13.53 5.21
C GLN A 470 8.90 13.10 4.22
N MET A 471 8.70 11.96 3.58
CA MET A 471 9.60 11.47 2.54
C MET A 471 8.91 11.54 1.19
N LEU A 472 9.66 11.91 0.16
CA LEU A 472 9.21 11.92 -1.22
C LEU A 472 10.20 11.13 -2.09
N PRO A 473 9.73 10.38 -3.10
CA PRO A 473 10.64 9.55 -3.87
C PRO A 473 11.76 10.30 -4.59
N HIS A 474 11.50 11.49 -5.13
CA HIS A 474 12.52 12.31 -5.80
C HIS A 474 13.48 13.02 -4.84
N VAL A 475 13.14 13.13 -3.56
CA VAL A 475 13.98 13.76 -2.54
C VAL A 475 14.85 12.73 -1.82
N ASN A 476 14.26 11.59 -1.46
CA ASN A 476 14.88 10.63 -0.54
C ASN A 476 15.14 9.25 -1.15
N ASN A 477 14.67 8.99 -2.39
CA ASN A 477 14.70 7.68 -3.04
C ASN A 477 13.98 6.56 -2.24
N THR A 478 12.97 6.92 -1.46
CA THR A 478 12.06 5.99 -0.78
C THR A 478 10.68 5.98 -1.46
N ASP A 479 9.71 5.25 -0.91
CA ASP A 479 8.31 5.60 -1.16
C ASP A 479 7.95 6.92 -0.44
N GLY A 480 6.78 7.48 -0.78
CA GLY A 480 6.21 8.61 -0.08
C GLY A 480 5.62 8.23 1.28
N PHE A 481 6.08 8.89 2.34
CA PHE A 481 5.61 8.67 3.72
C PHE A 481 5.43 9.98 4.44
N PHE A 482 4.53 9.97 5.42
CA PHE A 482 4.35 11.07 6.37
C PHE A 482 4.26 10.53 7.79
N ALA A 483 4.79 11.26 8.76
CA ALA A 483 4.50 11.05 10.17
C ALA A 483 4.55 12.35 10.99
N ALA A 484 3.68 12.42 11.99
CA ALA A 484 3.65 13.44 13.03
C ALA A 484 3.85 12.80 14.40
N VAL A 485 4.78 13.33 15.18
CA VAL A 485 5.03 12.89 16.56
C VAL A 485 4.25 13.81 17.50
N LEU A 486 3.32 13.25 18.25
CA LEU A 486 2.47 13.99 19.18
C LEU A 486 2.76 13.53 20.60
N GLU A 487 2.80 14.47 21.55
CA GLU A 487 2.89 14.17 22.98
C GLU A 487 1.69 14.71 23.71
N ARG A 488 1.17 13.89 24.63
CA ARG A 488 0.08 14.29 25.52
C ARG A 488 0.67 14.94 26.75
N SER A 489 0.22 16.14 27.08
CA SER A 489 0.62 16.88 28.27
C SER A 489 0.38 16.05 29.53
N ALA A 490 1.35 16.06 30.45
CA ALA A 490 1.13 15.53 31.78
C ALA A 490 0.23 16.51 32.56
N PRO A 491 -0.74 16.04 33.38
CA PRO A 491 -1.37 16.93 34.34
C PRO A 491 -0.28 17.54 35.22
N ALA A 492 -0.35 18.84 35.47
CA ALA A 492 0.57 19.50 36.39
C ALA A 492 0.63 18.69 37.68
N LYS A 493 1.85 18.30 38.10
CA LYS A 493 2.02 17.59 39.38
C LYS A 493 1.38 18.48 40.44
N ARG A 494 0.33 18.01 41.10
CA ARG A 494 -0.12 18.62 42.36
C ARG A 494 1.06 18.57 43.31
N GLU A 495 1.69 19.72 43.56
CA GLU A 495 2.60 19.85 44.68
C GLU A 495 1.84 19.41 45.92
N LYS A 496 2.35 18.36 46.58
CA LYS A 496 1.81 17.97 47.88
C LYS A 496 2.05 19.18 48.79
N PRO A 497 1.02 19.72 49.48
CA PRO A 497 1.26 20.75 50.48
C PRO A 497 2.29 20.21 51.45
N ALA A 498 3.35 20.99 51.67
CA ALA A 498 4.40 20.68 52.62
C ALA A 498 3.75 20.30 53.96
N LYS A 499 4.19 19.19 54.52
CA LYS A 499 3.83 18.82 55.90
C LYS A 499 4.23 20.00 56.79
N PHE A 500 3.25 20.63 57.43
CA PHE A 500 3.49 21.49 58.57
C PHE A 500 4.19 20.66 59.65
N GLU A 501 5.49 20.88 59.80
CA GLU A 501 6.20 20.50 61.02
C GLU A 501 5.75 21.45 62.12
N ARG A 502 5.22 20.85 63.18
CA ARG A 502 4.73 21.54 64.37
C ARG A 502 5.96 21.97 65.18
N ALA A 503 6.36 23.23 65.04
CA ALA A 503 7.33 23.86 65.94
C ALA A 503 6.64 24.23 67.26
N THR A 504 7.22 23.74 68.34
CA THR A 504 6.85 24.00 69.73
C THR A 504 7.29 25.40 70.16
N GLU A 505 6.42 26.09 70.90
CA GLU A 505 6.65 27.39 71.54
C GLU A 505 7.73 27.34 72.63
N SER A 506 8.53 28.42 72.76
CA SER A 506 8.91 28.97 74.07
C SER A 506 9.33 30.45 73.93
N GLU A 507 8.81 31.25 74.85
CA GLU A 507 8.83 32.72 75.00
C GLU A 507 10.23 33.37 75.17
N ALA A 508 10.34 34.66 74.81
CA ALA A 508 10.68 35.77 75.73
C ALA A 508 10.73 37.13 75.00
N ALA A 509 10.26 38.18 75.67
CA ALA A 509 10.01 39.53 75.16
C ALA A 509 11.12 40.55 75.50
N GLU A 510 11.39 41.46 74.52
CA GLU A 510 11.71 42.92 74.57
C GLU A 510 12.84 43.53 75.48
N PRO A 511 13.32 44.80 75.28
CA PRO A 511 12.94 45.85 74.30
C PRO A 511 14.09 46.68 73.61
N ALA A 512 13.68 47.46 72.59
CA ALA A 512 14.06 48.84 72.16
C ALA A 512 15.52 49.28 71.83
N GLU A 513 15.76 49.83 70.61
CA GLU A 513 15.85 51.30 70.32
C GLU A 513 16.26 51.65 68.86
N LYS A 514 15.53 52.64 68.28
CA LYS A 514 15.89 53.76 67.36
C LYS A 514 16.54 53.49 65.98
N ALA A 515 15.83 53.81 64.88
CA ALA A 515 15.77 55.09 64.12
C ALA A 515 16.73 55.03 62.89
N GLU A 516 16.43 55.42 61.64
CA GLU A 516 15.65 56.51 61.04
C GLU A 516 15.10 56.14 59.64
N ALA A 517 14.04 56.86 59.25
CA ALA A 517 13.57 57.33 57.94
C ALA A 517 14.30 56.87 56.65
N VAL A 518 13.64 56.61 55.51
CA VAL A 518 12.86 57.59 54.72
C VAL A 518 11.66 56.96 53.98
N GLU A 519 10.57 57.73 54.03
CA GLU A 519 9.23 57.68 53.42
C GLU A 519 9.20 57.57 51.87
N VAL A 520 8.33 56.70 51.30
CA VAL A 520 6.95 56.97 50.77
C VAL A 520 6.98 57.52 49.34
N ALA A 521 6.68 56.68 48.35
CA ALA A 521 5.36 56.48 47.72
C ALA A 521 5.17 57.43 46.52
N GLN A 522 4.32 57.21 45.53
CA GLN A 522 3.21 56.30 45.32
C GLN A 522 2.91 56.34 43.80
N ALA A 523 2.26 55.30 43.27
CA ALA A 523 1.56 55.35 41.97
C ALA A 523 0.46 56.44 41.98
N PRO A 524 -0.09 56.87 40.83
CA PRO A 524 -1.30 56.23 40.26
C PRO A 524 -1.40 56.47 38.72
N GLU A 525 -2.41 56.17 37.92
CA GLU A 525 -3.66 55.40 37.92
C GLU A 525 -4.05 55.21 36.44
N THR A 526 -4.97 54.27 36.22
CA THR A 526 -5.80 53.94 35.04
C THR A 526 -6.38 55.09 34.24
N VAL A 527 -6.57 54.94 32.91
CA VAL A 527 -7.78 55.30 32.10
C VAL A 527 -7.74 54.60 30.71
N GLU A 528 -8.79 53.85 30.34
CA GLU A 528 -9.30 53.63 28.94
C GLU A 528 -10.47 54.62 28.69
N PRO A 529 -10.98 54.97 27.47
CA PRO A 529 -11.07 54.17 26.22
C PRO A 529 -11.02 55.00 24.88
N ALA A 530 -11.56 54.42 23.78
CA ALA A 530 -12.00 54.97 22.47
C ALA A 530 -10.98 54.93 21.30
N GLU A 531 -11.19 54.22 20.18
CA GLU A 531 -12.18 54.25 19.08
C GLU A 531 -11.77 55.09 17.84
N ALA A 532 -12.23 54.61 16.68
CA ALA A 532 -12.20 55.15 15.29
C ALA A 532 -10.88 54.97 14.50
N VAL A 533 -10.80 54.12 13.47
CA VAL A 533 -11.50 54.09 12.15
C VAL A 533 -11.09 55.24 11.25
N GLU A 534 -10.39 54.93 10.15
CA GLU A 534 -10.55 55.65 8.89
C GLU A 534 -10.66 54.66 7.73
N LYS A 535 -11.86 54.65 7.13
CA LYS A 535 -12.18 54.10 5.81
C LYS A 535 -11.76 55.13 4.75
N THR A 536 -11.39 54.67 3.57
CA THR A 536 -11.82 55.33 2.33
C THR A 536 -12.49 54.30 1.42
N GLU A 537 -13.82 54.43 1.36
CA GLU A 537 -14.77 54.08 0.30
C GLU A 537 -14.40 54.81 -1.01
N ALA A 538 -14.97 54.60 -2.21
CA ALA A 538 -15.81 53.62 -2.88
C ALA A 538 -16.15 54.24 -4.25
N ALA A 539 -16.61 53.41 -5.21
CA ALA A 539 -17.67 53.67 -6.20
C ALA A 539 -17.43 52.75 -7.43
N GLU A 540 -18.23 51.71 -7.70
CA GLU A 540 -19.60 51.70 -8.29
C GLU A 540 -19.64 52.31 -9.71
N ALA A 541 -20.23 51.73 -10.77
CA ALA A 541 -21.09 50.56 -11.00
C ALA A 541 -21.21 50.36 -12.56
N PRO A 542 -22.28 49.78 -13.18
CA PRO A 542 -22.69 48.36 -13.27
C PRO A 542 -22.98 47.86 -14.72
N VAL A 543 -23.68 46.70 -14.83
CA VAL A 543 -24.48 46.12 -15.96
C VAL A 543 -23.64 45.31 -16.98
N GLU A 544 -23.88 44.02 -17.29
CA GLU A 544 -25.10 43.30 -17.70
C GLU A 544 -25.16 41.84 -17.21
N ALA A 545 -26.41 41.40 -16.98
CA ALA A 545 -26.80 40.01 -16.77
C ALA A 545 -27.36 39.45 -18.08
N GLU A 546 -26.90 38.27 -18.49
CA GLU A 546 -27.58 37.47 -19.51
C GLU A 546 -28.10 36.16 -18.90
N LYS A 547 -29.39 35.95 -19.14
CA LYS A 547 -30.23 34.83 -18.71
C LYS A 547 -29.90 33.59 -19.54
N VAL A 548 -29.82 32.41 -18.92
CA VAL A 548 -30.26 31.17 -19.58
C VAL A 548 -31.07 30.34 -18.60
N GLU A 549 -32.24 29.93 -19.09
CA GLU A 549 -33.35 29.31 -18.42
C GLU A 549 -33.12 27.90 -17.88
N VAL A 550 -33.92 27.66 -16.85
CA VAL A 550 -34.33 26.41 -16.22
C VAL A 550 -34.90 25.41 -17.24
N ALA A 551 -34.45 24.15 -17.15
CA ALA A 551 -35.24 23.00 -17.59
C ALA A 551 -35.14 21.88 -16.55
N GLU A 552 -36.00 21.97 -15.54
CA GLU A 552 -36.32 20.88 -14.62
C GLU A 552 -37.65 20.23 -15.06
N LYS A 553 -37.68 18.90 -15.19
CA LYS A 553 -38.83 17.97 -14.98
C LYS A 553 -38.53 16.58 -15.56
N PRO A 554 -39.17 15.49 -15.08
CA PRO A 554 -39.50 15.19 -13.70
C PRO A 554 -39.14 13.74 -13.30
N ALA A 555 -39.00 13.55 -11.99
CA ALA A 555 -39.11 12.24 -11.35
C ALA A 555 -40.50 11.63 -11.61
N LYS A 556 -40.54 10.40 -12.13
CA LYS A 556 -41.74 9.56 -12.10
C LYS A 556 -41.78 8.76 -10.80
N THR A 557 -42.60 9.22 -9.89
CA THR A 557 -43.27 8.38 -8.88
C THR A 557 -44.17 7.38 -9.59
N ARG A 558 -44.09 6.09 -9.20
CA ARG A 558 -45.18 5.14 -9.42
C ARG A 558 -45.54 4.52 -8.07
N LYS A 559 -46.68 4.98 -7.55
CA LYS A 559 -47.41 4.41 -6.42
C LYS A 559 -47.86 2.97 -6.73
N THR A 560 -47.61 2.11 -5.75
CA THR A 560 -48.47 1.04 -5.21
C THR A 560 -49.40 0.28 -6.16
N ALA A 561 -49.16 -1.03 -6.25
CA ALA A 561 -50.22 -2.03 -6.25
C ALA A 561 -49.80 -3.18 -5.33
N ALA A 562 -50.35 -3.18 -4.11
CA ALA A 562 -50.37 -4.33 -3.25
C ALA A 562 -51.30 -5.38 -3.88
N LYS A 563 -50.80 -6.61 -4.06
CA LYS A 563 -51.66 -7.79 -4.10
C LYS A 563 -51.02 -8.89 -3.28
N THR A 564 -51.70 -9.16 -2.18
CA THR A 564 -51.63 -10.28 -1.26
C THR A 564 -51.52 -11.62 -1.97
N THR A 565 -50.50 -12.41 -1.63
CA THR A 565 -50.60 -13.88 -1.54
C THR A 565 -49.76 -14.38 -0.36
N LYS A 566 -50.49 -14.92 0.62
CA LYS A 566 -50.03 -15.69 1.79
C LYS A 566 -49.12 -16.86 1.40
N SER A 567 -48.30 -17.29 2.38
CA SER A 567 -47.92 -18.69 2.65
C SER A 567 -46.96 -19.33 1.62
N THR A 568 -45.67 -19.52 1.88
CA THR A 568 -45.13 -20.57 2.78
C THR A 568 -43.60 -20.43 2.80
N LYS A 569 -42.99 -20.36 3.99
CA LYS A 569 -41.53 -20.40 4.17
C LYS A 569 -41.20 -21.33 5.32
N THR A 570 -41.23 -22.65 5.08
CA THR A 570 -40.69 -23.67 5.99
C THR A 570 -40.61 -25.02 5.27
N ALA A 571 -39.52 -25.27 4.54
CA ALA A 571 -38.98 -26.60 4.22
C ALA A 571 -37.88 -26.52 3.15
N LYS A 572 -36.69 -25.96 3.46
CA LYS A 572 -35.49 -26.21 2.63
C LYS A 572 -34.13 -25.91 3.29
N ILE A 573 -34.06 -25.90 4.63
CA ILE A 573 -32.80 -25.70 5.37
C ILE A 573 -32.41 -26.91 6.25
N ALA A 574 -33.12 -28.04 6.16
CA ALA A 574 -32.86 -29.23 6.98
C ALA A 574 -32.23 -30.44 6.25
N LYS A 575 -31.75 -30.30 5.00
CA LYS A 575 -31.17 -31.44 4.23
C LYS A 575 -29.69 -31.31 3.86
N THR A 576 -29.01 -30.24 4.26
CA THR A 576 -27.57 -30.03 4.01
C THR A 576 -26.69 -30.16 5.25
N SER A 577 -27.30 -30.32 6.43
CA SER A 577 -26.60 -30.52 7.71
C SER A 577 -26.41 -32.00 8.09
N LYS A 578 -27.14 -32.94 7.49
CA LYS A 578 -27.04 -34.39 7.82
C LYS A 578 -26.00 -35.15 6.99
N LYS A 579 -25.64 -34.65 5.80
CA LYS A 579 -24.67 -35.30 4.89
C LYS A 579 -23.20 -34.92 5.16
N LYS A 580 -22.96 -34.01 6.10
CA LYS A 580 -21.62 -33.50 6.47
C LYS A 580 -21.13 -34.05 7.81
N SER A 581 -22.01 -34.69 8.59
CA SER A 581 -21.67 -35.40 9.83
C SER A 581 -21.33 -36.87 9.58
N GLU A 582 -21.91 -37.53 8.57
CA GLU A 582 -21.60 -38.92 8.24
C GLU A 582 -20.22 -39.11 7.58
N ALA A 583 -19.79 -38.15 6.74
CA ALA A 583 -18.46 -38.19 6.11
C ALA A 583 -17.29 -37.90 7.07
N LYS A 584 -17.56 -37.40 8.29
CA LYS A 584 -16.53 -37.09 9.28
C LYS A 584 -16.25 -38.25 10.24
N VAL A 585 -17.18 -39.21 10.35
CA VAL A 585 -17.04 -40.41 11.19
C VAL A 585 -16.29 -41.53 10.46
N GLU A 586 -16.37 -41.59 9.12
CA GLU A 586 -15.58 -42.56 8.32
C GLU A 586 -14.10 -42.17 8.16
N GLU A 587 -13.76 -40.87 8.25
CA GLU A 587 -12.38 -40.37 8.12
C GLU A 587 -11.58 -40.50 9.44
N GLU A 588 -12.26 -40.49 10.60
CA GLU A 588 -11.66 -40.74 11.92
C GLU A 588 -11.39 -42.25 12.17
N ALA A 589 -12.25 -43.15 11.66
CA ALA A 589 -12.06 -44.61 11.81
C ALA A 589 -10.92 -45.18 10.94
N ALA A 590 -10.57 -44.52 9.82
CA ALA A 590 -9.45 -44.92 8.97
C ALA A 590 -8.07 -44.42 9.49
N ALA A 591 -8.07 -43.40 10.35
CA ALA A 591 -6.85 -42.87 10.96
C ALA A 591 -6.39 -43.73 12.15
N GLU A 592 -7.32 -44.27 12.95
CA GLU A 592 -7.00 -45.17 14.08
C GLU A 592 -6.52 -46.56 13.64
N SER A 593 -6.94 -47.08 12.47
CA SER A 593 -6.43 -48.36 11.97
C SER A 593 -5.00 -48.28 11.43
N SER A 594 -4.56 -47.11 10.95
CA SER A 594 -3.19 -46.90 10.45
C SER A 594 -2.16 -46.69 11.56
N ALA A 595 -2.60 -46.33 12.77
CA ALA A 595 -1.74 -46.14 13.93
C ALA A 595 -1.44 -47.45 14.69
N ALA A 596 -2.26 -48.49 14.54
CA ALA A 596 -2.05 -49.80 15.18
C ALA A 596 -1.11 -50.75 14.41
N GLU A 597 -0.84 -50.51 13.13
CA GLU A 597 0.10 -51.32 12.32
C GLU A 597 1.55 -50.80 12.35
N ALA A 598 1.80 -49.60 12.88
CA ALA A 598 3.15 -49.02 12.99
C ALA A 598 3.87 -49.33 14.31
N GLU A 599 3.23 -50.03 15.26
CA GLU A 599 3.82 -50.42 16.56
C GLU A 599 4.17 -51.92 16.64
N LYS A 600 4.18 -52.62 15.51
CA LYS A 600 4.56 -54.06 15.42
C LYS A 600 5.55 -54.41 14.31
N ALA A 601 6.30 -53.44 13.79
CA ALA A 601 7.41 -53.66 12.84
C ALA A 601 8.74 -53.15 13.40
#